data_AF-A0A0C2SSU4-F1
#
_entry.id   AF-A0A0C2SSU4-F1
#
_cell.length_a   1.000
_cell.length_b   1.000
_cell.length_c   1.000
_cell.angle_alpha   90.00
_cell.angle_beta   90.00
_cell.angle_gamma   90.00
#
_symmetry.space_group_name_H-M   'P 1'
#
loop_
_entity.id
_entity.type
_entity.pdbx_description
1 polymer ?
#
loop_
_entity_poly.entity_id
_entity_poly.type
_entity_poly.pdbx_seq_one_letter_code
_entity_poly.pdbx_strand_id
1 'polypeptide(L)'
;YFHPFPNASSYHLMNWFYSESNSKTLGQLDRLVQQVILKPDFKCEDLIKFHANRESQRLDVLKDKVLADSLFQAADGWYKINLSIPVPFENAKYS
;
A
#
# COMPACT_ATOMS: atom_id res chain seq x y z
N TYR A 1 -4.07 -34.56 -5.78
CA TYR A 1 -2.65 -35.00 -5.79
C TYR A 1 -1.81 -33.80 -6.18
N PHE A 2 -0.84 -33.39 -5.34
CA PHE A 2 -0.06 -32.14 -5.52
C PHE A 2 1.19 -32.30 -6.40
N HIS A 3 1.28 -33.38 -7.18
CA HIS A 3 2.43 -33.65 -8.03
C HIS A 3 2.58 -32.58 -9.10
N PRO A 4 3.81 -32.12 -9.39
CA PRO A 4 5.11 -32.66 -8.96
C PRO A 4 5.62 -32.20 -7.57
N PHE A 5 4.84 -31.46 -6.79
CA PHE A 5 5.28 -30.87 -5.53
C PHE A 5 5.07 -31.79 -4.32
N PRO A 6 5.98 -31.73 -3.31
CA PRO A 6 5.95 -32.63 -2.15
C PRO A 6 4.84 -32.32 -1.14
N ASN A 7 4.25 -31.12 -1.19
CA ASN A 7 3.17 -30.70 -0.29
C ASN A 7 2.29 -29.62 -0.94
N ALA A 8 1.12 -29.39 -0.34
CA ALA A 8 0.15 -28.41 -0.82
C ALA A 8 0.68 -26.98 -0.78
N SER A 9 1.47 -26.61 0.23
CA SER A 9 2.01 -25.25 0.38
C SER A 9 2.94 -24.88 -0.77
N SER A 10 3.86 -25.78 -1.15
CA SER A 10 4.73 -25.62 -2.31
C SER A 10 3.93 -25.52 -3.60
N TYR A 11 2.88 -26.32 -3.76
CA TYR A 11 1.98 -26.23 -4.90
C TYR A 11 1.28 -24.87 -4.97
N HIS A 12 0.68 -24.38 -3.88
CA HIS A 12 -0.02 -23.09 -3.87
C HIS A 12 0.92 -21.91 -4.15
N LEU A 13 2.12 -21.93 -3.58
CA LEU A 13 3.15 -20.91 -3.84
C LEU A 13 3.57 -20.89 -5.31
N MET A 14 3.83 -22.06 -5.89
CA MET A 14 4.23 -22.17 -7.29
C MET A 14 3.08 -21.85 -8.25
N ASN A 15 1.86 -22.29 -7.94
CA ASN A 15 0.67 -21.97 -8.72
C ASN A 15 0.39 -20.46 -8.71
N TRP A 16 0.55 -19.79 -7.56
CA TRP A 16 0.47 -18.34 -7.47
C TRP A 16 1.62 -17.66 -8.23
N PHE A 17 2.84 -18.18 -8.13
CA PHE A 17 4.00 -17.62 -8.82
C PHE A 17 3.82 -17.60 -10.34
N TYR A 18 3.31 -18.70 -10.89
CA TYR A 18 3.05 -18.83 -12.33
C TYR A 18 1.69 -18.24 -12.76
N SER A 19 0.91 -17.66 -11.85
CA SER A 19 -0.36 -17.00 -12.20
C SER A 19 -0.11 -15.66 -12.90
N GLU A 20 -0.70 -15.49 -14.10
CA GLU A 20 -0.93 -14.29 -14.96
C GLU A 20 0.08 -13.12 -14.96
N SER A 21 1.27 -13.25 -14.38
CA SER A 21 2.19 -12.15 -14.13
C SER A 21 3.63 -12.58 -14.40
N ASN A 22 4.19 -12.07 -15.49
CA ASN A 22 5.57 -12.33 -15.91
C ASN A 22 6.62 -11.50 -15.15
N SER A 23 6.22 -10.69 -14.18
CA SER A 23 7.12 -9.80 -13.42
C SER A 23 7.71 -10.44 -12.15
N LYS A 24 7.26 -11.65 -11.79
CA LYS A 24 7.73 -12.36 -10.60
C LYS A 24 9.02 -13.12 -10.93
N THR A 25 10.02 -13.00 -10.06
CA THR A 25 11.28 -13.73 -10.17
C THR A 25 11.40 -14.79 -9.08
N LEU A 26 12.07 -15.91 -9.37
CA LEU A 26 12.26 -16.99 -8.40
C LEU A 26 12.96 -16.48 -7.11
N GLY A 27 13.92 -15.56 -7.25
CA GLY A 27 14.59 -14.95 -6.10
C GLY A 27 13.69 -14.05 -5.25
N GLN A 28 12.61 -13.48 -5.80
CA GLN A 28 11.58 -12.79 -5.00
C GLN A 28 10.67 -13.78 -4.27
N LEU A 29 10.38 -14.93 -4.88
CA LEU A 29 9.61 -16.00 -4.23
C LEU A 29 10.36 -16.57 -3.03
N ASP A 30 11.66 -16.86 -3.18
CA ASP A 30 12.49 -17.33 -2.06
C ASP A 30 12.54 -16.33 -0.91
N ARG A 31 12.68 -15.03 -1.22
CA ARG A 31 12.63 -13.96 -0.22
C ARG A 31 11.26 -13.88 0.46
N LEU A 32 10.16 -14.04 -0.27
CA LEU A 32 8.82 -14.07 0.32
C LEU A 32 8.71 -15.19 1.37
N VAL A 33 9.19 -16.39 1.05
CA VAL A 33 9.15 -17.52 1.98
C VAL A 33 10.02 -17.25 3.21
N GLN A 34 11.28 -16.89 3.01
CA GLN A 34 12.24 -16.75 4.11
C GLN A 34 12.02 -15.51 4.97
N GLN A 35 11.65 -14.39 4.35
CA GLN A 35 11.61 -13.08 5.01
C GLN A 35 10.20 -12.67 5.45
N VAL A 36 9.15 -13.36 4.98
CA VAL A 36 7.76 -13.06 5.34
C VAL A 36 7.10 -14.27 5.98
N ILE A 37 6.95 -15.38 5.24
CA ILE A 37 6.13 -16.52 5.70
C ILE A 37 6.75 -17.24 6.89
N LEU A 38 8.07 -17.44 6.90
CA LEU A 38 8.78 -18.13 7.98
C LEU A 38 9.10 -17.24 9.20
N LYS A 39 8.68 -15.97 9.18
CA LYS A 39 8.91 -15.07 10.31
C LYS A 39 8.04 -15.49 11.51
N PRO A 40 8.56 -15.44 12.75
CA PRO A 40 7.84 -15.93 13.92
C PRO A 40 6.60 -15.11 14.28
N ASP A 41 6.55 -13.86 13.83
CA ASP A 41 5.42 -12.94 13.99
C ASP A 41 4.40 -13.03 12.85
N PHE A 42 4.69 -13.78 11.78
CA PHE A 42 3.76 -13.97 10.68
C PHE A 42 2.69 -15.01 11.03
N LYS A 43 1.42 -14.57 11.02
CA LYS A 43 0.27 -15.42 11.30
C LYS A 43 -0.68 -15.43 10.11
N CYS A 44 -0.96 -16.61 9.57
CA CYS A 44 -1.93 -16.76 8.48
C CYS A 44 -3.32 -16.22 8.85
N GLU A 45 -3.69 -16.26 10.13
CA GLU A 45 -4.98 -15.77 10.65
C GLU A 45 -5.18 -14.26 10.38
N ASP A 46 -4.09 -13.48 10.44
CA ASP A 46 -4.13 -12.04 10.18
C ASP A 46 -4.46 -11.73 8.71
N LEU A 47 -4.25 -12.70 7.81
CA LEU A 47 -4.51 -12.56 6.38
C LEU A 47 -5.97 -12.82 5.97
N ILE A 48 -6.82 -13.31 6.89
CA ILE A 48 -8.23 -13.63 6.59
C ILE A 48 -8.99 -12.38 6.10
N LYS A 49 -8.65 -11.20 6.62
CA LYS A 49 -9.25 -9.91 6.24
C LYS A 49 -8.27 -9.02 5.48
N PHE A 50 -7.15 -9.58 5.01
CA PHE A 50 -6.14 -8.81 4.31
C PHE A 50 -6.61 -8.45 2.91
N HIS A 51 -6.42 -7.19 2.55
CA HIS A 51 -6.71 -6.67 1.21
C HIS A 51 -5.56 -5.77 0.76
N ALA A 52 -4.85 -6.19 -0.29
CA ALA A 52 -3.67 -5.48 -0.79
C ALA A 52 -3.96 -4.00 -1.13
N ASN A 53 -5.11 -3.72 -1.75
CA ASN A 53 -5.50 -2.34 -2.09
C ASN A 53 -5.67 -1.46 -0.86
N ARG A 54 -6.27 -1.98 0.22
CA ARG A 54 -6.48 -1.23 1.45
C ARG A 54 -5.16 -0.89 2.13
N GLU A 55 -4.25 -1.86 2.20
CA GLU A 55 -2.95 -1.64 2.82
C GLU A 55 -2.06 -0.71 1.97
N SER A 56 -2.15 -0.79 0.64
CA SER A 56 -1.50 0.18 -0.25
C SER A 56 -2.00 1.60 0.00
N GLN A 57 -3.33 1.79 0.02
CA GLN A 57 -3.92 3.11 0.30
C GLN A 57 -3.50 3.65 1.67
N ARG A 58 -3.46 2.80 2.69
CA ARG A 58 -2.99 3.20 4.03
C ARG A 58 -1.54 3.66 4.00
N LEU A 59 -0.68 2.96 3.26
CA LEU A 59 0.72 3.32 3.10
C LEU A 59 0.88 4.64 2.34
N ASP A 60 0.09 4.87 1.30
CA ASP A 60 0.13 6.11 0.52
C ASP A 60 -0.29 7.31 1.38
N VAL A 61 -1.39 7.20 2.13
CA VAL A 61 -1.83 8.25 3.07
C VAL A 61 -0.76 8.54 4.14
N LEU A 62 -0.09 7.50 4.65
CA LEU A 62 0.99 7.68 5.62
C LEU A 62 2.21 8.35 5.00
N LYS A 63 2.59 7.99 3.77
CA LYS A 63 3.68 8.64 3.04
C LYS A 63 3.35 10.10 2.78
N ASP A 64 2.14 10.40 2.32
CA ASP A 64 1.68 11.76 2.05
C ASP A 64 1.67 12.59 3.33
N LYS A 65 1.25 11.99 4.46
CA LYS A 65 1.29 12.65 5.76
C LYS A 65 2.71 12.90 6.25
N VAL A 66 3.60 11.91 6.17
CA VAL A 66 5.02 12.05 6.56
C VAL A 66 5.73 13.07 5.67
N LEU A 67 5.46 13.06 4.36
CA LEU A 67 5.95 14.06 3.42
C LEU A 67 5.40 15.44 3.76
N ALA A 68 4.10 15.57 4.03
CA ALA A 68 3.50 16.85 4.41
C ALA A 68 4.09 17.37 5.74
N ASP A 69 4.25 16.51 6.74
CA ASP A 69 4.84 16.83 8.04
C ASP A 69 6.35 17.12 7.93
N SER A 70 7.03 16.69 6.85
CA SER A 70 8.44 16.99 6.59
C SER A 70 8.65 18.21 5.70
N LEU A 71 7.75 18.50 4.76
CA LEU A 71 7.88 19.58 3.78
C LEU A 71 7.19 20.88 4.23
N PHE A 72 6.19 20.78 5.09
CA PHE A 72 5.40 21.92 5.59
C PHE A 72 5.61 22.12 7.10
N GLN A 73 6.85 21.96 7.56
CA GLN A 73 7.18 22.26 8.95
C GLN A 73 7.11 23.76 9.20
N ALA A 74 6.58 24.14 10.37
CA ALA A 74 6.58 25.53 10.81
C ALA A 74 8.00 26.12 10.91
N ALA A 75 9.00 25.27 11.12
CA ALA A 75 10.41 25.65 11.10
C ALA A 75 10.88 26.14 9.72
N ASP A 76 10.29 25.62 8.64
CA ASP A 76 10.61 26.00 7.25
C ASP A 76 9.78 27.20 6.76
N GLY A 77 9.10 27.90 7.67
CA GLY A 77 8.29 29.09 7.36
C GLY A 77 6.89 28.78 6.82
N TRP A 78 6.50 27.51 6.74
CA TRP A 78 5.15 27.10 6.34
C TRP A 78 4.20 27.09 7.54
N TYR A 79 3.10 27.85 7.44
CA TYR A 79 2.08 27.87 8.48
C TYR A 79 0.70 27.67 7.85
N LYS A 80 -0.12 26.86 8.51
CA LYS A 80 -1.47 26.55 8.04
C LYS A 80 -2.43 27.64 8.53
N ILE A 81 -3.12 28.30 7.61
CA ILE A 81 -4.20 29.25 7.93
C ILE A 81 -5.51 28.79 7.31
N ASN A 82 -6.62 29.02 8.03
CA ASN A 82 -7.95 28.87 7.47
C ASN A 82 -8.38 30.23 6.93
N LEU A 83 -8.51 30.35 5.60
CA LEU A 83 -9.00 31.55 4.94
C LEU A 83 -10.37 31.26 4.32
N SER A 84 -11.37 32.08 4.64
CA SER A 84 -12.68 32.04 3.99
C SER A 84 -12.65 33.02 2.82
N ILE A 85 -12.49 32.52 1.59
CA ILE A 85 -12.53 33.34 0.39
C ILE A 85 -13.98 33.40 -0.10
N PRO A 86 -14.62 34.59 -0.14
CA PRO A 86 -15.94 34.71 -0.74
C PRO A 86 -15.82 34.46 -2.24
N VAL A 87 -16.68 33.59 -2.77
CA VAL A 87 -16.76 33.38 -4.22
C VAL A 87 -17.25 34.69 -4.88
N PRO A 88 -16.63 35.13 -6.00
CA PRO A 88 -17.14 36.26 -6.73
C PRO A 88 -18.52 35.90 -7.29
N PHE A 89 -19.55 36.65 -6.90
CA PHE A 89 -20.89 36.53 -7.47
C PHE A 89 -20.86 37.00 -8.93
N GLU A 90 -20.95 36.06 -9.87
CA GLU A 90 -21.36 36.34 -11.24
C GLU A 90 -22.75 37.02 -11.19
N ASN A 91 -22.85 38.22 -11.77
CA ASN A 91 -24.08 38.99 -12.05
C ASN A 91 -24.45 40.18 -11.14
N ALA A 92 -23.49 40.91 -10.57
CA ALA A 92 -23.77 42.31 -10.18
C ALA A 92 -23.89 43.18 -11.44
N LYS A 93 -25.11 43.33 -11.98
CA LYS A 93 -25.43 44.36 -12.98
C LYS A 93 -25.33 45.72 -12.30
N TYR A 94 -24.38 46.54 -12.72
CA TYR A 94 -24.41 47.97 -12.45
C TYR A 94 -25.58 48.58 -13.24
N SER A 95 -26.55 49.12 -12.52
CA SER A 95 -27.64 49.97 -13.03
C SER A 95 -27.15 51.40 -13.23
#